data_AF-A0A536VAE5-F1
#
_entry.id   AF-A0A536VAE5-F1
#
_cell.length_a   1.000
_cell.length_b   1.000
_cell.length_c   1.000
_cell.angle_alpha   90.00
_cell.angle_beta   90.00
_cell.angle_gamma   90.00
#
_symmetry.space_group_name_H-M   'P 1'
#
loop_
_entity.id
_entity.type
_entity.pdbx_description
1 polymer ?
#
loop_
_entity_poly.entity_id
_entity_poly.type
_entity_poly.pdbx_seq_one_letter_code
_entity_poly.pdbx_strand_id
1 'polypeptide(L)'
;LTTELGMKAFQNPDEVGAAAVDYLRICGHLVFGYFWARMAKIALEKQSSGDPFYKAKLATARFYFAKLLPETAMLIRTARAGAKPMMDIEESLF
;
A
#
# COMPACT_ATOMS: atom_id res chain seq x y z
N LEU A 1 7.97 1.14 -9.38
CA LEU A 1 8.24 1.93 -8.17
C LEU A 1 9.59 1.55 -7.55
N THR A 2 9.84 0.29 -7.17
CA THR A 2 11.09 -0.12 -6.51
C THR A 2 12.36 0.28 -7.28
N THR A 3 12.47 -0.09 -8.56
CA THR A 3 13.63 0.29 -9.40
C THR A 3 13.77 1.80 -9.55
N GLU A 4 12.65 2.51 -9.71
CA GLU A 4 12.59 3.97 -9.87
C GLU A 4 13.13 4.68 -8.62
N LEU A 5 12.66 4.30 -7.42
CA LEU A 5 13.16 4.84 -6.16
C LEU A 5 14.63 4.47 -5.92
N GLY A 6 15.03 3.24 -6.26
CA GLY A 6 16.42 2.80 -6.16
C GLY A 6 17.37 3.63 -7.03
N MET A 7 16.98 3.92 -8.27
CA MET A 7 17.76 4.79 -9.17
C MET A 7 17.92 6.21 -8.63
N LYS A 8 16.84 6.79 -8.06
CA LYS A 8 16.91 8.10 -7.41
C LYS A 8 17.82 8.09 -6.19
N ALA A 9 17.77 7.04 -5.37
CA ALA A 9 18.61 6.88 -4.19
C ALA A 9 20.11 6.83 -4.50
N PHE A 10 20.50 6.28 -5.65
CA PHE A 10 21.90 6.31 -6.10
C PHE A 10 22.42 7.72 -6.39
N GLN A 11 21.54 8.65 -6.75
CA GLN A 11 21.90 10.04 -7.03
C GLN A 11 21.79 10.92 -5.79
N ASN A 12 20.74 10.72 -4.99
CA ASN A 12 20.51 11.43 -3.74
C ASN A 12 19.95 10.45 -2.68
N PRO A 13 20.71 10.14 -1.61
CA PRO A 13 20.25 9.27 -0.53
C PRO A 13 18.94 9.73 0.13
N ASP A 14 18.66 11.04 0.18
CA ASP A 14 17.45 11.55 0.83
C ASP A 14 16.16 11.10 0.11
N GLU A 15 16.25 10.76 -1.18
CA GLU A 15 15.11 10.24 -1.94
C GLU A 15 14.59 8.91 -1.40
N VAL A 16 15.48 8.07 -0.84
CA VAL A 16 15.04 6.79 -0.23
C VAL A 16 14.34 7.05 1.10
N GLY A 17 14.85 8.01 1.88
CA GLY A 17 14.25 8.40 3.16
C GLY A 17 12.87 9.02 2.96
N ALA A 18 12.75 9.92 1.98
CA ALA A 18 11.50 10.59 1.65
C ALA A 18 10.38 9.62 1.22
N ALA A 19 10.73 8.52 0.55
CA ALA A 19 9.76 7.54 0.06
C ALA A 19 9.52 6.35 1.03
N ALA A 20 10.29 6.23 2.11
CA ALA A 20 10.36 5.01 2.91
C ALA A 20 9.02 4.59 3.53
N VAL A 21 8.31 5.53 4.17
CA VAL A 21 7.05 5.23 4.87
C VAL A 21 5.94 4.86 3.88
N ASP A 22 5.83 5.62 2.79
CA ASP A 22 4.85 5.33 1.73
C ASP A 22 5.11 3.98 1.08
N TYR A 23 6.38 3.70 0.76
CA TYR A 23 6.78 2.42 0.17
C TYR A 23 6.46 1.25 1.09
N LEU A 24 6.78 1.35 2.39
CA LEU A 24 6.46 0.31 3.37
C LEU A 24 4.94 0.07 3.45
N ARG A 25 4.13 1.12 3.42
CA ARG A 25 2.67 1.02 3.46
C ARG A 25 2.10 0.39 2.19
N ILE A 26 2.65 0.70 1.02
CA ILE A 26 2.33 0.02 -0.24
C ILE A 26 2.66 -1.47 -0.15
N CYS A 27 3.83 -1.85 0.38
CA CYS A 27 4.19 -3.24 0.60
C CYS A 27 3.24 -3.94 1.59
N GLY A 28 2.81 -3.25 2.65
CA GLY A 28 1.78 -3.75 3.56
C GLY A 28 0.47 -4.07 2.85
N HIS A 29 0.01 -3.17 1.97
CA HIS A 29 -1.17 -3.41 1.14
C HIS A 29 -1.00 -4.57 0.16
N LEU A 30 0.20 -4.76 -0.41
CA LEU A 30 0.49 -5.92 -1.27
C LEU A 30 0.31 -7.23 -0.50
N VAL A 31 0.90 -7.32 0.70
CA VAL A 31 0.81 -8.52 1.55
C VAL A 31 -0.64 -8.79 1.97
N PHE A 32 -1.35 -7.75 2.44
CA PHE A 32 -2.75 -7.89 2.86
C PHE A 32 -3.66 -8.22 1.68
N GLY A 33 -3.46 -7.60 0.51
CA GLY A 33 -4.20 -7.91 -0.71
C GLY A 33 -4.05 -9.38 -1.10
N TYR A 34 -2.81 -9.91 -1.04
CA TYR A 34 -2.56 -11.33 -1.29
C TYR A 34 -3.31 -12.24 -0.31
N PHE A 35 -3.24 -11.98 0.99
CA PHE A 35 -3.92 -12.81 1.98
C PHE A 35 -5.45 -12.69 1.94
N TRP A 36 -6.00 -11.50 1.67
CA TRP A 36 -7.43 -11.33 1.45
C TRP A 36 -7.92 -12.08 0.22
N ALA A 37 -7.18 -12.05 -0.88
CA ALA A 37 -7.51 -12.82 -2.08
C ALA A 37 -7.50 -14.34 -1.79
N ARG A 38 -6.51 -14.84 -1.04
CA ARG A 38 -6.45 -16.25 -0.63
C ARG A 38 -7.62 -16.65 0.26
N MET A 39 -7.95 -15.84 1.28
CA MET A 39 -9.11 -16.10 2.13
C MET A 39 -10.43 -16.04 1.34
N ALA A 40 -10.56 -15.09 0.41
CA ALA A 40 -11.73 -14.98 -0.44
C ALA A 40 -11.92 -16.20 -1.34
N LYS A 41 -10.84 -16.74 -1.92
CA LYS A 41 -10.89 -17.98 -2.71
C LYS A 41 -11.51 -19.14 -1.90
N ILE A 42 -10.99 -19.40 -0.70
CA ILE A 42 -11.49 -20.46 0.18
C ILE A 42 -12.95 -20.19 0.59
N ALA A 43 -13.29 -18.94 0.86
CA ALA A 43 -14.65 -18.57 1.26
C ALA A 43 -15.66 -18.73 0.11
N LEU A 44 -15.25 -18.53 -1.14
CA LEU A 44 -16.08 -18.83 -2.32
C LEU A 44 -16.29 -20.34 -2.47
N GLU A 45 -15.23 -21.15 -2.33
CA GLU A 45 -15.31 -22.62 -2.41
C GLU A 45 -16.26 -23.19 -1.35
N LYS A 46 -16.33 -22.56 -0.18
CA LYS A 46 -17.19 -23.00 0.94
C LYS A 46 -18.51 -22.23 1.05
N GLN A 47 -18.87 -21.42 0.07
CA GLN A 47 -20.04 -20.53 0.17
C GLN A 47 -21.37 -21.29 0.34
N SER A 48 -21.46 -22.53 -0.15
CA SER A 48 -22.64 -23.39 -0.02
C SER A 48 -22.78 -24.07 1.34
N SER A 49 -21.80 -23.94 2.25
CA SER A 49 -21.85 -24.60 3.56
C SER A 49 -22.94 -24.06 4.49
N GLY A 50 -23.49 -22.87 4.19
CA GLY A 50 -24.43 -22.16 5.07
C GLY A 50 -23.75 -21.45 6.26
N ASP A 51 -22.44 -21.58 6.42
CA ASP A 51 -21.69 -20.95 7.52
C ASP A 51 -21.55 -19.43 7.29
N PRO A 52 -22.09 -18.58 8.19
CA PRO A 52 -22.03 -17.13 8.05
C PRO A 52 -20.59 -16.57 8.07
N PHE A 53 -19.61 -17.31 8.58
CA PHE A 53 -18.20 -16.91 8.57
C PHE A 53 -17.66 -16.63 7.17
N TYR A 54 -17.98 -17.48 6.19
CA TYR A 54 -17.50 -17.30 4.81
C TYR A 54 -18.17 -16.10 4.13
N LYS A 55 -19.45 -15.86 4.41
CA LYS A 55 -20.16 -14.66 3.96
C LYS A 55 -19.50 -13.39 4.54
N ALA A 56 -19.15 -13.40 5.82
CA ALA A 56 -18.46 -12.28 6.46
C ALA A 56 -17.07 -12.04 5.84
N LYS A 57 -16.26 -13.09 5.65
CA LYS A 57 -14.93 -12.98 5.00
C LYS A 57 -15.01 -12.35 3.62
N LEU A 58 -16.00 -12.75 2.82
CA LEU A 58 -16.26 -12.22 1.50
C LEU A 58 -16.68 -10.74 1.54
N ALA A 59 -17.50 -10.33 2.51
CA ALA A 59 -17.87 -8.94 2.70
C ALA A 59 -16.65 -8.08 3.09
N THR A 60 -15.84 -8.53 4.05
CA THR A 60 -14.65 -7.80 4.49
C THR A 60 -13.60 -7.69 3.39
N ALA A 61 -13.38 -8.75 2.60
CA ALA A 61 -12.47 -8.69 1.46
C ALA A 61 -12.91 -7.59 0.47
N ARG A 62 -14.20 -7.56 0.09
CA ARG A 62 -14.73 -6.52 -0.81
C ARG A 62 -14.51 -5.12 -0.25
N PHE A 63 -14.78 -4.92 1.04
CA PHE A 63 -14.51 -3.64 1.70
C PHE A 63 -13.01 -3.27 1.60
N TYR A 64 -12.11 -4.19 1.94
CA TYR A 64 -10.67 -3.93 1.89
C TYR A 64 -10.23 -3.48 0.48
N PHE A 65 -10.61 -4.23 -0.55
CA PHE A 65 -10.25 -3.92 -1.93
C PHE A 65 -10.90 -2.63 -2.45
N ALA A 66 -12.11 -2.30 -2.01
CA ALA A 66 -12.82 -1.11 -2.48
C ALA A 66 -12.47 0.18 -1.71
N LYS A 67 -12.09 0.07 -0.43
CA LYS A 67 -11.94 1.23 0.46
C LYS A 67 -10.54 1.44 1.01
N LEU A 68 -9.75 0.38 1.18
CA LEU A 68 -8.41 0.47 1.76
C LEU A 68 -7.31 0.35 0.71
N LEU A 69 -7.38 -0.65 -0.17
CA LEU A 69 -6.35 -0.85 -1.20
C LEU A 69 -6.11 0.36 -2.13
N PRO A 70 -7.13 1.18 -2.49
CA PRO A 70 -6.91 2.37 -3.31
C PRO A 70 -5.94 3.40 -2.71
N GLU A 71 -5.67 3.35 -1.40
CA GLU A 71 -4.66 4.18 -0.73
C GLU A 71 -3.29 4.06 -1.41
N THR A 72 -2.95 2.88 -1.94
CA THR A 72 -1.71 2.64 -2.69
C THR A 72 -1.53 3.60 -3.87
N ALA A 73 -2.60 4.01 -4.55
CA ALA A 73 -2.50 4.92 -5.69
C ALA A 73 -2.05 6.32 -5.27
N MET A 74 -2.50 6.79 -4.10
CA MET A 74 -2.06 8.05 -3.52
C MET A 74 -0.62 7.93 -3.02
N LEU A 75 -0.31 6.87 -2.25
CA LEU A 75 1.04 6.62 -1.72
C LEU A 75 2.10 6.51 -2.82
N ILE A 76 1.76 5.90 -3.97
CA ILE A 76 2.68 5.82 -5.12
C ILE A 76 3.01 7.22 -5.66
N ARG A 77 2.05 8.16 -5.63
CA ARG A 77 2.26 9.53 -6.10
C ARG A 77 3.08 10.34 -5.10
N THR A 78 2.81 10.20 -3.80
CA THR A 78 3.56 10.89 -2.74
C THR A 78 5.01 10.38 -2.69
N ALA A 79 5.22 9.06 -2.74
CA ALA A 79 6.56 8.46 -2.83
C ALA A 79 7.37 8.98 -4.04
N ARG A 80 6.70 9.31 -5.14
CA ARG A 80 7.35 9.86 -6.34
C ARG A 80 7.68 11.35 -6.26
N ALA A 81 7.01 12.09 -5.39
CA ALA A 81 7.27 13.51 -5.17
C ALA A 81 8.70 13.76 -4.64
N GLY A 82 9.30 12.75 -4.01
CA GLY A 82 10.70 12.76 -3.62
C GLY A 82 11.00 13.67 -2.45
N ALA A 83 12.29 13.93 -2.21
CA ALA A 83 12.75 14.68 -1.05
C ALA A 83 12.57 16.19 -1.21
N LYS A 84 12.61 16.69 -2.46
CA LYS A 84 12.67 18.13 -2.77
C LYS A 84 11.66 19.00 -1.99
N PRO A 85 10.35 18.70 -1.97
CA PRO A 85 9.38 19.56 -1.27
C PRO A 85 9.60 19.65 0.25
N MET A 86 10.25 18.65 0.86
CA MET A 86 10.58 18.64 2.29
C MET A 86 11.93 19.32 2.54
N MET A 87 12.90 19.09 1.67
CA MET A 87 14.27 19.61 1.82
C MET A 87 14.42 21.08 1.39
N ASP A 88 13.50 21.60 0.57
CA ASP A 88 13.47 23.01 0.17
C ASP A 88 12.93 23.93 1.29
N ILE A 89 12.37 23.40 2.37
CA ILE A 89 11.86 24.20 3.50
C ILE A 89 13.04 24.61 4.39
N GLU A 90 13.27 25.91 4.53
CA GLU A 90 14.30 26.42 5.43
C GLU A 90 13.97 26.05 6.88
N GLU A 91 15.00 25.61 7.62
CA GLU A 91 14.86 25.23 9.04
C GLU A 91 14.21 26.34 9.88
N SER A 92 14.47 27.60 9.55
CA SER A 92 13.91 28.77 10.26
C SER A 92 12.39 28.95 10.12
N LEU A 93 11.75 28.22 9.20
CA LEU A 93 10.31 28.28 8.95
C LEU A 93 9.50 27.24 9.73
N PHE A 94 10.16 26.39 10.54
CA PHE A 94 9.53 25.35 11.36
C PHE A 94 9.26 25.77 12.80
#